data_AF-A0A2T7VR24-F1
#
_entry.id   AF-A0A2T7VR24-F1
#
_cell.length_a   1.000
_cell.length_b   1.000
_cell.length_c   1.000
_cell.angle_alpha   90.00
_cell.angle_beta   90.00
_cell.angle_gamma   90.00
#
_symmetry.space_group_name_H-M   'P 1'
#
loop_
_entity.id
_entity.type
_entity.pdbx_description
1 polymer ?
#
loop_
_entity_poly.entity_id
_entity_poly.type
_entity_poly.pdbx_seq_one_letter_code
_entity_poly.pdbx_strand_id
1 'polypeptide(L)'
;MRYGISLAVAVAVTVAAPAVAAEPDTAATFDALRQVDGRMAAIAYRLTTANAALCRALAPTPGWAIHSLGQYDPALRDQARASFGFETPIAVEAVVPGSAAAKAGVRSGDSIVSVDGRPIGSGAPGKDASSAARDAAVEQIAGLPADRPLSVELMREGRTRTVTIPASPGCRSAFEVLLGPGMTASADGRIVQIGVRFFERYTDDEVAVVVAHELSHNILRHAARLDAAGVKRGLLSEVGRNGRLFRLTEDQADLLGAYLLRNAGYDPQIAVRFWRDHGGDVDGGLFRSRTHPSSSARAKTLEAAIATMPAGHGFYAPPLAAEVDRPLQ
;
A
#
# COMPACT_ATOMS: atom_id res chain seq x y z
N MET A 1 39.03 64.54 57.06
CA MET A 1 37.58 64.26 57.09
C MET A 1 37.25 63.40 55.87
N ARG A 2 36.82 62.15 56.09
CA ARG A 2 36.51 61.18 55.02
C ARG A 2 35.05 61.32 54.62
N TYR A 3 34.76 61.56 53.34
CA TYR A 3 33.43 61.39 52.74
C TYR A 3 33.46 60.10 51.92
N GLY A 4 32.60 59.13 52.28
CA GLY A 4 32.42 57.87 51.55
C GLY A 4 31.38 58.04 50.45
N ILE A 5 31.73 57.63 49.23
CA ILE A 5 30.81 57.52 48.09
C ILE A 5 30.51 56.04 47.89
N SER A 6 29.26 55.63 48.11
CA SER A 6 28.78 54.28 47.82
C SER A 6 28.42 54.16 46.34
N LEU A 7 29.12 53.30 45.59
CA LEU A 7 28.74 52.90 44.24
C LEU A 7 27.79 51.69 44.33
N ALA A 8 26.55 51.83 43.86
CA ALA A 8 25.64 50.72 43.65
C ALA A 8 25.82 50.16 42.23
N VAL A 9 26.23 48.89 42.13
CA VAL A 9 26.33 48.15 40.86
C VAL A 9 24.98 47.51 40.57
N ALA A 10 24.32 47.92 39.49
CA ALA A 10 23.11 47.27 38.99
C ALA A 10 23.51 46.07 38.09
N VAL A 11 23.20 44.86 38.53
CA VAL A 11 23.34 43.64 37.72
C VAL A 11 22.09 43.50 36.86
N ALA A 12 22.24 43.64 35.54
CA ALA A 12 21.17 43.35 34.59
C ALA A 12 21.09 41.83 34.37
N VAL A 13 20.02 41.21 34.85
CA VAL A 13 19.69 39.81 34.56
C VAL A 13 18.94 39.76 33.23
N THR A 14 19.61 39.29 32.17
CA THR A 14 18.95 38.96 30.90
C THR A 14 18.23 37.62 31.05
N VAL A 15 16.90 37.65 31.08
CA VAL A 15 16.07 36.45 31.00
C VAL A 15 16.02 36.01 29.54
N ALA A 16 16.70 34.90 29.20
CA ALA A 16 16.56 34.29 27.89
C ALA A 16 15.16 33.67 27.77
N ALA A 17 14.38 34.11 26.79
CA ALA A 17 13.08 33.51 26.49
C ALA A 17 13.27 32.05 26.01
N PRO A 18 12.37 31.13 26.36
CA PRO A 18 12.45 29.76 25.88
C PRO A 18 12.25 29.74 24.37
N ALA A 19 13.10 29.00 23.67
CA ALA A 19 12.92 28.74 22.24
C ALA A 19 11.61 27.96 22.04
N VAL A 20 10.66 28.57 21.34
CA VAL A 20 9.45 27.89 20.88
C VAL A 20 9.90 26.83 19.88
N ALA A 21 9.61 25.55 20.15
CA ALA A 21 9.85 24.49 19.19
C ALA A 21 9.10 24.82 17.88
N ALA A 22 9.82 24.85 16.75
CA ALA A 22 9.19 25.08 15.46
C ALA A 22 8.13 24.00 15.20
N GLU A 23 6.93 24.40 14.79
CA GLU A 23 5.94 23.44 14.29
C GLU A 23 6.56 22.65 13.12
N PRO A 24 6.31 21.33 13.04
CA PRO A 24 6.84 20.53 11.94
C PRO A 24 6.38 21.11 10.60
N ASP A 25 7.30 21.18 9.64
CA ASP A 25 7.00 21.63 8.29
C ASP A 25 5.98 20.68 7.64
N THR A 26 4.72 21.11 7.54
CA THR A 26 3.65 20.30 6.95
C THR A 26 3.96 19.92 5.50
N ALA A 27 4.63 20.80 4.73
CA ALA A 27 4.98 20.50 3.35
C ALA A 27 5.95 19.33 3.28
N ALA A 28 6.99 19.34 4.13
CA ALA A 28 7.92 18.22 4.27
C ALA A 28 7.21 16.92 4.72
N THR A 29 6.20 17.03 5.58
CA THR A 29 5.39 15.88 6.02
C THR A 29 4.57 15.29 4.88
N PHE A 30 3.95 16.12 4.05
CA PHE A 30 3.20 15.69 2.87
C PHE A 30 4.09 15.10 1.78
N ASP A 31 5.30 15.63 1.60
CA ASP A 31 6.28 15.04 0.70
C ASP A 31 6.74 13.66 1.20
N ALA A 32 6.94 13.49 2.51
CA ALA A 32 7.26 12.19 3.10
C ALA A 32 6.12 11.17 2.89
N LEU A 33 4.85 11.59 3.09
CA LEU A 33 3.68 10.76 2.80
C LEU A 33 3.68 10.31 1.33
N ARG A 34 3.82 11.26 0.40
CA ARG A 34 3.89 10.98 -1.04
C ARG A 34 4.98 9.98 -1.40
N GLN A 35 6.15 10.08 -0.75
CA GLN A 35 7.26 9.16 -1.00
C GLN A 35 6.91 7.73 -0.59
N VAL A 36 6.30 7.54 0.58
CA VAL A 36 5.89 6.21 1.06
C VAL A 36 4.78 5.63 0.18
N ASP A 37 3.75 6.41 -0.15
CA ASP A 37 2.68 5.96 -1.03
C ASP A 37 3.17 5.68 -2.46
N GLY A 38 4.15 6.46 -2.95
CA GLY A 38 4.83 6.22 -4.21
C GLY A 38 5.61 4.90 -4.23
N ARG A 39 6.31 4.56 -3.14
CA ARG A 39 6.99 3.25 -2.97
C ARG A 39 5.99 2.11 -2.98
N MET A 40 4.90 2.22 -2.21
CA MET A 40 3.82 1.23 -2.20
C MET A 40 3.21 1.04 -3.59
N ALA A 41 2.90 2.13 -4.30
CA ALA A 41 2.34 2.10 -5.64
C ALA A 41 3.29 1.43 -6.65
N ALA A 42 4.60 1.65 -6.54
CA ALA A 42 5.60 1.02 -7.41
C ALA A 42 5.65 -0.51 -7.20
N ILE A 43 5.68 -0.95 -5.94
CA ILE A 43 5.64 -2.38 -5.57
C ILE A 43 4.35 -3.02 -6.07
N ALA A 44 3.21 -2.41 -5.76
CA ALA A 44 1.89 -2.88 -6.16
C ALA A 44 1.75 -2.96 -7.68
N TYR A 45 2.15 -1.93 -8.42
CA TYR A 45 2.09 -1.90 -9.89
C TYR A 45 2.88 -3.05 -10.51
N ARG A 46 4.12 -3.28 -10.05
CA ARG A 46 4.96 -4.40 -10.52
C ARG A 46 4.31 -5.75 -10.24
N LEU A 47 3.88 -5.98 -9.01
CA LEU A 47 3.30 -7.26 -8.59
C LEU A 47 2.00 -7.57 -9.34
N THR A 48 1.09 -6.60 -9.44
CA THR A 48 -0.24 -6.81 -10.04
C THR A 48 -0.21 -6.96 -11.55
N THR A 49 0.58 -6.16 -12.26
CA THR A 49 0.63 -6.21 -13.74
C THR A 49 1.41 -7.42 -14.25
N ALA A 50 2.53 -7.76 -13.61
CA ALA A 50 3.33 -8.93 -14.01
C ALA A 50 2.63 -10.27 -13.73
N ASN A 51 1.65 -10.28 -12.83
CA ASN A 51 0.90 -11.47 -12.43
C ASN A 51 -0.55 -11.47 -12.92
N ALA A 52 -0.94 -10.57 -13.83
CA ALA A 52 -2.31 -10.47 -14.33
C ALA A 52 -2.89 -11.82 -14.79
N ALA A 53 -2.08 -12.65 -15.46
CA ALA A 53 -2.51 -13.98 -15.93
C ALA A 53 -2.85 -14.99 -14.81
N LEU A 54 -2.49 -14.74 -13.54
CA LEU A 54 -2.88 -15.56 -12.38
C LEU A 54 -4.24 -15.15 -11.79
N CYS A 55 -4.76 -13.99 -12.19
CA CYS A 55 -5.83 -13.32 -11.47
C CYS A 55 -7.19 -13.56 -12.13
N ARG A 56 -8.15 -14.03 -11.32
CA ARG A 56 -9.54 -14.27 -11.77
C ARG A 56 -10.30 -12.98 -12.06
N ALA A 57 -9.95 -11.92 -11.35
CA ALA A 57 -10.49 -10.59 -11.55
C ALA A 57 -9.34 -9.65 -11.92
N LEU A 58 -9.47 -9.01 -13.08
CA LEU A 58 -8.56 -7.96 -13.54
C LEU A 58 -9.20 -6.60 -13.32
N ALA A 59 -8.36 -5.60 -13.13
CA ALA A 59 -8.72 -4.20 -13.10
C ALA A 59 -7.67 -3.36 -13.85
N PRO A 60 -8.04 -2.17 -14.35
CA PRO A 60 -7.06 -1.22 -14.84
C PRO A 60 -6.10 -0.83 -13.71
N THR A 61 -4.82 -1.11 -13.92
CA THR A 61 -3.74 -0.77 -12.99
C THR A 61 -2.78 0.21 -13.67
N PRO A 62 -3.14 1.50 -13.80
CA PRO A 62 -2.39 2.44 -14.64
C PRO A 62 -1.04 2.86 -14.05
N GLY A 63 -0.76 2.52 -12.77
CA GLY A 63 0.47 2.85 -12.06
C GLY A 63 0.51 4.29 -11.58
N TRP A 64 -0.58 4.71 -10.94
CA TRP A 64 -0.70 5.91 -10.14
C TRP A 64 -1.10 5.56 -8.70
N ALA A 65 -0.87 6.47 -7.77
CA ALA A 65 -1.59 6.53 -6.49
C ALA A 65 -2.54 7.72 -6.56
N ILE A 66 -3.79 7.52 -6.16
CA ILE A 66 -4.78 8.60 -6.07
C ILE A 66 -5.20 8.80 -4.63
N HIS A 67 -5.47 10.05 -4.30
CA HIS A 67 -5.97 10.43 -3.00
C HIS A 67 -7.10 11.45 -3.13
N SER A 68 -7.76 11.69 -2.01
CA SER A 68 -8.85 12.64 -1.89
C SER A 68 -8.53 13.68 -0.84
N LEU A 69 -8.96 14.92 -1.08
CA LEU A 69 -8.77 15.98 -0.09
C LEU A 69 -9.46 15.67 1.25
N GLY A 70 -10.54 14.87 1.21
CA GLY A 70 -11.27 14.43 2.39
C GLY A 70 -10.47 13.54 3.35
N GLN A 71 -9.39 12.89 2.89
CA GLN A 71 -8.54 12.04 3.73
C GLN A 71 -7.73 12.82 4.77
N TYR A 72 -7.51 14.11 4.52
CA TYR A 72 -6.73 14.95 5.41
C TYR A 72 -7.60 15.55 6.52
N ASP A 73 -6.98 15.71 7.69
CA ASP A 73 -7.57 16.43 8.81
C ASP A 73 -8.12 17.78 8.33
N PRO A 74 -9.34 18.19 8.73
CA PRO A 74 -9.93 19.46 8.33
C PRO A 74 -9.01 20.66 8.49
N ALA A 75 -8.19 20.71 9.54
CA ALA A 75 -7.24 21.80 9.80
C ALA A 75 -6.08 21.84 8.78
N LEU A 76 -5.77 20.73 8.12
CA LEU A 76 -4.65 20.59 7.19
C LEU A 76 -5.08 20.66 5.71
N ARG A 77 -6.38 20.74 5.41
CA ARG A 77 -6.87 20.64 4.01
C ARG A 77 -6.41 21.76 3.10
N ASP A 78 -6.29 22.99 3.60
CA ASP A 78 -5.79 24.10 2.77
C ASP A 78 -4.31 23.91 2.41
N GLN A 79 -3.51 23.40 3.35
CA GLN A 79 -2.11 23.06 3.13
C GLN A 79 -1.97 21.85 2.19
N ALA A 80 -2.82 20.83 2.36
CA ALA A 80 -2.87 19.66 1.46
C ALA A 80 -3.26 20.09 0.04
N ARG A 81 -4.23 21.00 -0.10
CA ARG A 81 -4.63 21.57 -1.40
C ARG A 81 -3.44 22.24 -2.09
N ALA A 82 -2.70 23.07 -1.37
CA ALA A 82 -1.53 23.75 -1.91
C ALA A 82 -0.40 22.78 -2.28
N SER A 83 -0.13 21.77 -1.43
CA SER A 83 1.00 20.85 -1.59
C SER A 83 0.78 19.78 -2.64
N PHE A 84 -0.48 19.35 -2.82
CA PHE A 84 -0.87 18.27 -3.74
C PHE A 84 -1.63 18.76 -4.98
N GLY A 85 -1.90 20.05 -5.13
CA GLY A 85 -2.53 20.60 -6.33
C GLY A 85 -3.99 20.18 -6.51
N PHE A 86 -4.74 20.02 -5.42
CA PHE A 86 -6.17 19.66 -5.50
C PHE A 86 -7.01 20.79 -6.12
N GLU A 87 -7.41 20.62 -7.36
CA GLU A 87 -8.39 21.43 -8.10
C GLU A 87 -9.75 20.73 -8.17
N THR A 88 -9.78 19.41 -8.06
CA THR A 88 -10.98 18.60 -7.85
C THR A 88 -10.87 17.82 -6.52
N PRO A 89 -11.91 17.09 -6.08
CA PRO A 89 -11.83 16.30 -4.84
C PRO A 89 -10.82 15.14 -4.88
N ILE A 90 -10.43 14.67 -6.07
CA ILE A 90 -9.52 13.52 -6.28
C ILE A 90 -8.32 13.98 -7.09
N ALA A 91 -7.11 13.69 -6.62
CA ALA A 91 -5.88 14.01 -7.33
C ALA A 91 -4.92 12.82 -7.39
N VAL A 92 -3.99 12.89 -8.32
CA VAL A 92 -2.87 11.96 -8.47
C VAL A 92 -1.78 12.36 -7.49
N GLU A 93 -1.55 11.55 -6.47
CA GLU A 93 -0.52 11.77 -5.48
C GLU A 93 0.86 11.42 -6.02
N ALA A 94 0.98 10.22 -6.59
CA ALA A 94 2.22 9.67 -7.12
C ALA A 94 1.97 8.98 -8.47
N VAL A 95 2.98 8.98 -9.33
CA VAL A 95 2.99 8.23 -10.59
C VAL A 95 4.21 7.33 -10.63
N VAL A 96 3.98 6.03 -10.85
CA VAL A 96 5.05 5.04 -10.95
C VAL A 96 5.84 5.28 -12.24
N PRO A 97 7.17 5.45 -12.19
CA PRO A 97 7.98 5.64 -13.40
C PRO A 97 7.80 4.49 -14.40
N GLY A 98 7.65 4.83 -15.69
CA GLY A 98 7.48 3.86 -16.77
C GLY A 98 6.09 3.19 -16.85
N SER A 99 5.18 3.51 -15.94
CA SER A 99 3.80 3.00 -15.94
C SER A 99 2.98 3.48 -17.13
N ALA A 100 1.78 2.92 -17.30
CA ALA A 100 0.84 3.36 -18.33
C ALA A 100 0.43 4.84 -18.14
N ALA A 101 0.17 5.25 -16.89
CA ALA A 101 -0.13 6.65 -16.55
C ALA A 101 1.05 7.58 -16.88
N ALA A 102 2.28 7.18 -16.52
CA ALA A 102 3.48 7.97 -16.84
C ALA A 102 3.65 8.15 -18.36
N LYS A 103 3.47 7.08 -19.15
CA LYS A 103 3.55 7.11 -20.62
C LYS A 103 2.48 7.99 -21.25
N ALA A 104 1.31 8.10 -20.63
CA ALA A 104 0.23 8.99 -21.04
C ALA A 104 0.43 10.46 -20.59
N GLY A 105 1.53 10.76 -19.89
CA GLY A 105 1.87 12.11 -19.45
C GLY A 105 1.11 12.58 -18.20
N VAL A 106 0.50 11.66 -17.44
CA VAL A 106 -0.04 11.93 -16.10
C VAL A 106 1.12 12.30 -15.17
N ARG A 107 0.93 13.27 -14.28
CA ARG A 107 1.92 13.63 -13.26
C ARG A 107 1.27 13.73 -11.88
N SER A 108 2.09 13.62 -10.84
CA SER A 108 1.70 14.02 -9.49
C SER A 108 1.15 15.45 -9.50
N GLY A 109 0.08 15.66 -8.75
CA GLY A 109 -0.67 16.91 -8.68
C GLY A 109 -1.73 17.10 -9.77
N ASP A 110 -1.86 16.19 -10.74
CA ASP A 110 -3.01 16.21 -11.64
C ASP A 110 -4.30 15.92 -10.85
N SER A 111 -5.25 16.84 -10.88
CA SER A 111 -6.59 16.58 -10.39
C SER A 111 -7.40 15.78 -11.41
N ILE A 112 -8.19 14.81 -10.97
CA ILE A 112 -9.00 13.97 -11.86
C ILE A 112 -10.43 14.52 -11.89
N VAL A 113 -10.92 14.81 -13.09
CA VAL A 113 -12.29 15.31 -13.32
C VAL A 113 -13.21 14.12 -13.62
N SER A 114 -12.81 13.28 -14.57
CA SER A 114 -13.60 12.11 -15.00
C SER A 114 -12.72 10.98 -15.50
N VAL A 115 -13.24 9.75 -15.42
CA VAL A 115 -12.65 8.54 -15.99
C VAL A 115 -13.71 7.85 -16.85
N ASP A 116 -13.38 7.60 -18.12
CA ASP A 116 -14.28 7.09 -19.16
C ASP A 116 -15.61 7.86 -19.24
N GLY A 117 -15.52 9.19 -19.18
CA GLY A 117 -16.66 10.11 -19.25
C GLY A 117 -17.55 10.13 -18.01
N ARG A 118 -17.18 9.39 -16.96
CA ARG A 118 -17.88 9.40 -15.66
C ARG A 118 -17.11 10.27 -14.67
N PRO A 119 -17.72 11.32 -14.09
CA PRO A 119 -17.08 12.12 -13.05
C PRO A 119 -16.56 11.25 -11.91
N ILE A 120 -15.44 11.65 -11.31
CA ILE A 120 -14.83 10.95 -10.17
C ILE A 120 -14.64 11.90 -9.00
N GLY A 121 -15.14 11.51 -7.82
CA GLY A 121 -15.26 12.41 -6.69
C GLY A 121 -16.28 13.53 -6.93
N SER A 122 -17.20 13.72 -5.99
CA SER A 122 -18.15 14.82 -6.08
C SER A 122 -18.34 15.47 -4.72
N GLY A 123 -18.63 16.78 -4.76
CA GLY A 123 -18.88 17.57 -3.55
C GLY A 123 -17.63 18.02 -2.81
N ALA A 124 -17.84 18.91 -1.85
CA ALA A 124 -16.80 19.32 -0.91
C ALA A 124 -16.46 18.15 0.04
N PRO A 125 -15.22 18.07 0.55
CA PRO A 125 -14.86 17.08 1.57
C PRO A 125 -15.78 17.22 2.80
N GLY A 126 -16.17 16.08 3.39
CA GLY A 126 -17.03 16.03 4.58
C GLY A 126 -16.38 16.70 5.79
N LYS A 127 -17.14 16.89 6.88
CA LYS A 127 -16.65 17.59 8.09
C LYS A 127 -15.47 16.88 8.75
N ASP A 128 -15.45 15.56 8.72
CA ASP A 128 -14.41 14.73 9.32
C ASP A 128 -13.47 14.17 8.26
N ALA A 129 -12.27 13.77 8.67
CA ALA A 129 -11.32 13.08 7.80
C ALA A 129 -11.86 11.69 7.40
N SER A 130 -11.84 11.37 6.11
CA SER A 130 -12.37 10.12 5.57
C SER A 130 -11.75 9.75 4.23
N SER A 131 -11.42 8.47 4.05
CA SER A 131 -10.99 7.88 2.78
C SER A 131 -12.11 7.57 1.80
N ALA A 132 -13.38 7.71 2.21
CA ALA A 132 -14.52 7.21 1.43
C ALA A 132 -14.58 7.72 -0.02
N ALA A 133 -14.21 8.98 -0.26
CA ALA A 133 -14.17 9.55 -1.62
C ALA A 133 -13.09 8.90 -2.49
N ARG A 134 -11.90 8.66 -1.93
CA ARG A 134 -10.82 7.92 -2.59
C ARG A 134 -11.20 6.47 -2.80
N ASP A 135 -11.79 5.81 -1.81
CA ASP A 135 -12.20 4.40 -1.89
C ASP A 135 -13.25 4.20 -2.99
N ALA A 136 -14.22 5.11 -3.09
CA ALA A 136 -15.22 5.13 -4.16
C ALA A 136 -14.59 5.37 -5.54
N ALA A 137 -13.62 6.28 -5.63
CA ALA A 137 -12.87 6.55 -6.86
C ALA A 137 -12.09 5.31 -7.33
N VAL A 138 -11.36 4.66 -6.41
CA VAL A 138 -10.63 3.41 -6.67
C VAL A 138 -11.58 2.31 -7.12
N GLU A 139 -12.73 2.13 -6.46
CA GLU A 139 -13.71 1.10 -6.85
C GLU A 139 -14.34 1.39 -8.22
N GLN A 140 -14.63 2.66 -8.51
CA GLN A 140 -15.14 3.08 -9.83
C GLN A 140 -14.14 2.71 -10.94
N ILE A 141 -12.85 2.99 -10.75
CA ILE A 141 -11.80 2.65 -11.72
C ILE A 141 -11.64 1.12 -11.81
N ALA A 142 -11.64 0.42 -10.67
CA ALA A 142 -11.48 -1.03 -10.60
C ALA A 142 -12.67 -1.82 -11.19
N GLY A 143 -13.79 -1.15 -11.46
CA GLY A 143 -14.95 -1.72 -12.16
C GLY A 143 -14.92 -1.54 -13.68
N LEU A 144 -13.92 -0.85 -14.24
CA LEU A 144 -13.78 -0.67 -15.69
C LEU A 144 -13.05 -1.86 -16.34
N PRO A 145 -13.21 -2.08 -17.66
CA PRO A 145 -12.48 -3.13 -18.37
C PRO A 145 -10.97 -2.89 -18.35
N ALA A 146 -10.20 -3.93 -17.99
CA ALA A 146 -8.76 -3.84 -17.78
C ALA A 146 -7.92 -3.91 -19.07
N ASP A 147 -8.53 -4.38 -20.16
CA ASP A 147 -7.91 -4.70 -21.46
C ASP A 147 -8.09 -3.59 -22.51
N ARG A 148 -8.69 -2.45 -22.14
CA ARG A 148 -8.86 -1.29 -23.00
C ARG A 148 -8.14 -0.05 -22.44
N PRO A 149 -7.76 0.92 -23.30
CA PRO A 149 -7.27 2.21 -22.84
C PRO A 149 -8.31 2.94 -21.97
N LEU A 150 -7.85 3.67 -20.96
CA LEU A 150 -8.69 4.56 -20.14
C LEU A 150 -8.64 5.98 -20.68
N SER A 151 -9.80 6.60 -20.87
CA SER A 151 -9.88 8.04 -21.15
C SER A 151 -10.01 8.80 -19.84
N VAL A 152 -9.02 9.60 -19.49
CA VAL A 152 -9.00 10.33 -18.22
C VAL A 152 -8.96 11.82 -18.48
N GLU A 153 -9.92 12.55 -17.92
CA GLU A 153 -9.94 14.00 -17.93
C GLU A 153 -9.25 14.50 -16.67
N LEU A 154 -8.18 15.26 -16.86
CA LEU A 154 -7.33 15.81 -15.82
C LEU A 154 -7.42 17.33 -15.80
N MET A 155 -7.22 17.92 -14.64
CA MET A 155 -7.12 19.35 -14.44
C MET A 155 -5.77 19.69 -13.81
N ARG A 156 -5.07 20.66 -14.40
CA ARG A 156 -3.82 21.21 -13.88
C ARG A 156 -3.74 22.71 -14.19
N GLU A 157 -3.48 23.52 -13.18
CA GLU A 157 -3.35 24.98 -13.27
C GLU A 157 -4.56 25.63 -13.95
N GLY A 158 -5.77 25.20 -13.58
CA GLY A 158 -7.02 25.70 -14.13
C GLY A 158 -7.36 25.17 -15.53
N ARG A 159 -6.51 24.31 -16.13
CA ARG A 159 -6.70 23.83 -17.50
C ARG A 159 -7.06 22.35 -17.51
N THR A 160 -8.15 22.05 -18.20
CA THR A 160 -8.59 20.68 -18.43
C THR A 160 -7.89 20.07 -19.64
N ARG A 161 -7.48 18.81 -19.54
CA ARG A 161 -6.93 18.02 -20.64
C ARG A 161 -7.39 16.58 -20.56
N THR A 162 -7.70 15.98 -21.69
CA THR A 162 -7.97 14.54 -21.78
C THR A 162 -6.69 13.81 -22.15
N VAL A 163 -6.38 12.73 -21.42
CA VAL A 163 -5.30 11.81 -21.75
C VAL A 163 -5.88 10.41 -21.98
N THR A 164 -5.26 9.66 -22.89
CA THR A 164 -5.58 8.25 -23.11
C THR A 164 -4.48 7.41 -22.48
N ILE A 165 -4.79 6.75 -21.37
CA ILE A 165 -3.88 5.84 -20.68
C ILE A 165 -3.96 4.47 -21.37
N PRO A 166 -2.85 3.89 -21.86
CA PRO A 166 -2.86 2.56 -22.48
C PRO A 166 -3.45 1.49 -21.55
N ALA A 167 -4.00 0.43 -22.14
CA ALA A 167 -4.49 -0.72 -21.38
C ALA A 167 -3.39 -1.28 -20.46
N SER A 168 -3.74 -1.53 -19.21
CA SER A 168 -2.81 -1.95 -18.17
C SER A 168 -3.49 -2.97 -17.24
N PRO A 169 -3.75 -4.20 -17.73
CA PRO A 169 -4.42 -5.20 -16.93
C PRO A 169 -3.53 -5.61 -15.75
N GLY A 170 -4.11 -5.59 -14.55
CA GLY A 170 -3.48 -6.09 -13.34
C GLY A 170 -4.48 -6.78 -12.44
N CYS A 171 -3.98 -7.55 -11.49
CA CYS A 171 -4.80 -8.19 -10.46
C CYS A 171 -5.64 -7.16 -9.70
N ARG A 172 -6.96 -7.40 -9.60
CA ARG A 172 -7.87 -6.50 -8.91
C ARG A 172 -7.59 -6.48 -7.40
N SER A 173 -6.90 -5.44 -6.94
CA SER A 173 -6.70 -5.11 -5.53
C SER A 173 -6.37 -3.62 -5.38
N ALA A 174 -6.88 -3.00 -4.33
CA ALA A 174 -6.43 -1.69 -3.88
C ALA A 174 -5.28 -1.85 -2.88
N PHE A 175 -4.51 -0.78 -2.68
CA PHE A 175 -3.32 -0.79 -1.82
C PHE A 175 -3.28 0.45 -0.97
N GLU A 176 -2.97 0.29 0.32
CA GLU A 176 -2.98 1.37 1.29
C GLU A 176 -1.83 1.26 2.27
N VAL A 177 -1.30 2.41 2.67
CA VAL A 177 -0.34 2.50 3.77
C VAL A 177 -1.08 2.93 5.03
N LEU A 178 -0.96 2.12 6.09
CA LEU A 178 -1.53 2.42 7.40
C LEU A 178 -0.53 3.22 8.23
N LEU A 179 -0.89 4.44 8.59
CA LEU A 179 -0.11 5.24 9.52
C LEU A 179 -0.29 4.76 10.95
N GLY A 180 0.79 4.75 11.72
CA GLY A 180 0.77 4.38 13.13
C GLY A 180 1.99 3.56 13.54
N PRO A 181 2.10 3.22 14.84
CA PRO A 181 3.29 2.57 15.38
C PRO A 181 3.36 1.06 15.10
N GLY A 182 2.27 0.46 14.59
CA GLY A 182 2.13 -0.99 14.42
C GLY A 182 2.83 -1.54 13.18
N MET A 183 3.44 -2.72 13.33
CA MET A 183 3.87 -3.58 12.22
C MET A 183 2.69 -4.44 11.77
N THR A 184 1.76 -3.84 11.03
CA THR A 184 0.53 -4.52 10.57
C THR A 184 0.53 -4.72 9.07
N ALA A 185 0.14 -5.89 8.61
CA ALA A 185 -0.15 -6.19 7.22
C ALA A 185 -1.46 -7.00 7.18
N SER A 186 -2.32 -6.71 6.20
CA SER A 186 -3.59 -7.43 6.06
C SER A 186 -4.18 -7.32 4.67
N ALA A 187 -4.99 -8.31 4.31
CA ALA A 187 -5.78 -8.34 3.09
C ALA A 187 -7.21 -8.81 3.36
N ASP A 188 -8.22 -8.13 2.78
CA ASP A 188 -9.65 -8.41 3.01
C ASP A 188 -10.37 -9.04 1.80
N GLY A 189 -9.65 -9.36 0.73
CA GLY A 189 -10.17 -9.79 -0.56
C GLY A 189 -10.30 -8.67 -1.60
N ARG A 190 -10.13 -7.40 -1.19
CA ARG A 190 -10.26 -6.21 -2.04
C ARG A 190 -9.11 -5.23 -1.86
N ILE A 191 -8.65 -5.01 -0.63
CA ILE A 191 -7.61 -4.05 -0.26
C ILE A 191 -6.47 -4.82 0.41
N VAL A 192 -5.24 -4.47 0.05
CA VAL A 192 -4.01 -4.83 0.77
C VAL A 192 -3.56 -3.60 1.56
N GLN A 193 -3.39 -3.76 2.87
CA GLN A 193 -2.98 -2.69 3.76
C GLN A 193 -1.65 -3.03 4.41
N ILE A 194 -0.69 -2.11 4.35
CA ILE A 194 0.67 -2.28 4.89
C ILE A 194 0.99 -1.12 5.83
N GLY A 195 1.42 -1.42 7.05
CA GLY A 195 1.83 -0.39 8.00
C GLY A 195 3.06 0.39 7.52
N VAL A 196 3.07 1.70 7.73
CA VAL A 196 4.20 2.59 7.38
C VAL A 196 5.53 2.12 7.97
N ARG A 197 5.48 1.43 9.12
CA ARG A 197 6.65 0.88 9.80
C ARG A 197 7.45 -0.13 8.96
N PHE A 198 6.83 -0.83 8.02
CA PHE A 198 7.56 -1.68 7.06
C PHE A 198 8.47 -0.84 6.15
N PHE A 199 7.99 0.31 5.68
CA PHE A 199 8.75 1.22 4.82
C PHE A 199 9.85 1.99 5.56
N GLU A 200 9.68 2.19 6.87
CA GLU A 200 10.70 2.81 7.73
C GLU A 200 11.86 1.87 8.06
N ARG A 201 11.59 0.56 8.13
CA ARG A 201 12.56 -0.45 8.61
C ARG A 201 13.21 -1.27 7.52
N TYR A 202 12.50 -1.48 6.41
CA TYR A 202 12.92 -2.40 5.36
C TYR A 202 13.04 -1.73 3.99
N THR A 203 13.84 -2.36 3.14
CA THR A 203 13.99 -2.00 1.73
C THR A 203 12.73 -2.30 0.92
N ASP A 204 12.58 -1.70 -0.26
CA ASP A 204 11.40 -1.96 -1.11
C ASP A 204 11.27 -3.42 -1.55
N ASP A 205 12.40 -4.11 -1.77
CA ASP A 205 12.40 -5.54 -2.13
C ASP A 205 11.93 -6.42 -0.96
N GLU A 206 12.28 -6.05 0.28
CA GLU A 206 11.79 -6.72 1.50
C GLU A 206 10.31 -6.40 1.76
N VAL A 207 9.89 -5.15 1.59
CA VAL A 207 8.46 -4.78 1.68
C VAL A 207 7.65 -5.51 0.61
N ALA A 208 8.20 -5.71 -0.59
CA ALA A 208 7.56 -6.47 -1.65
C ALA A 208 7.24 -7.92 -1.24
N VAL A 209 8.03 -8.53 -0.33
CA VAL A 209 7.72 -9.86 0.23
C VAL A 209 6.38 -9.84 0.96
N VAL A 210 6.18 -8.84 1.82
CA VAL A 210 4.97 -8.67 2.62
C VAL A 210 3.79 -8.33 1.71
N VAL A 211 3.96 -7.40 0.77
CA VAL A 211 2.91 -7.04 -0.20
C VAL A 211 2.51 -8.24 -1.07
N ALA A 212 3.46 -9.05 -1.52
CA ALA A 212 3.20 -10.25 -2.31
C ALA A 212 2.43 -11.32 -1.51
N HIS A 213 2.75 -11.49 -0.22
CA HIS A 213 2.01 -12.37 0.67
C HIS A 213 0.54 -11.90 0.83
N GLU A 214 0.32 -10.63 1.16
CA GLU A 214 -1.03 -10.09 1.32
C GLU A 214 -1.84 -10.10 0.01
N LEU A 215 -1.20 -9.75 -1.12
CA LEU A 215 -1.83 -9.85 -2.44
C LEU A 215 -2.22 -11.30 -2.77
N SER A 216 -1.44 -12.28 -2.33
CA SER A 216 -1.76 -13.70 -2.52
C SER A 216 -3.06 -14.10 -1.84
N HIS A 217 -3.35 -13.57 -0.65
CA HIS A 217 -4.66 -13.80 0.00
C HIS A 217 -5.84 -13.31 -0.86
N ASN A 218 -5.69 -12.16 -1.52
CA ASN A 218 -6.71 -11.64 -2.43
C ASN A 218 -6.84 -12.49 -3.69
N ILE A 219 -5.72 -12.83 -4.35
CA ILE A 219 -5.71 -13.64 -5.58
C ILE A 219 -6.32 -15.02 -5.34
N LEU A 220 -5.97 -15.66 -4.21
CA LEU A 220 -6.46 -16.99 -3.84
C LEU A 220 -7.83 -16.96 -3.14
N ARG A 221 -8.42 -15.76 -2.97
CA ARG A 221 -9.75 -15.53 -2.39
C ARG A 221 -9.90 -16.16 -1.00
N HIS A 222 -8.84 -16.12 -0.18
CA HIS A 222 -8.81 -16.80 1.12
C HIS A 222 -9.94 -16.35 2.04
N ALA A 223 -10.24 -15.05 2.12
CA ALA A 223 -11.36 -14.53 2.91
C ALA A 223 -12.69 -15.22 2.54
N ALA A 224 -13.04 -15.21 1.25
CA ALA A 224 -14.28 -15.82 0.77
C ALA A 224 -14.31 -17.35 0.93
N ARG A 225 -13.18 -18.03 0.76
CA ARG A 225 -13.07 -19.49 0.90
C ARG A 225 -13.17 -19.93 2.36
N LEU A 226 -12.59 -19.17 3.28
CA LEU A 226 -12.72 -19.39 4.73
C LEU A 226 -14.16 -19.17 5.19
N ASP A 227 -14.81 -18.09 4.72
CA ASP A 227 -16.22 -17.80 5.00
C ASP A 227 -17.12 -18.94 4.48
N ALA A 228 -16.89 -19.40 3.24
CA ALA A 228 -17.61 -20.54 2.66
C ALA A 228 -17.38 -21.87 3.40
N ALA A 229 -16.21 -22.05 4.03
CA ALA A 229 -15.89 -23.22 4.85
C ALA A 229 -16.51 -23.17 6.26
N GLY A 230 -17.20 -22.06 6.60
CA GLY A 230 -17.83 -21.83 7.90
C GLY A 230 -16.85 -21.43 9.00
N VAL A 231 -15.66 -20.96 8.64
CA VAL A 231 -14.63 -20.54 9.60
C VAL A 231 -15.04 -19.21 10.23
N LYS A 232 -15.45 -19.24 11.51
CA LYS A 232 -15.81 -18.03 12.25
C LYS A 232 -14.55 -17.28 12.71
N ARG A 233 -14.51 -15.97 12.48
CA ARG A 233 -13.53 -15.06 13.08
C ARG A 233 -13.90 -14.80 14.55
N GLY A 234 -12.97 -14.97 15.50
CA GLY A 234 -13.23 -14.80 16.94
C GLY A 234 -12.40 -15.73 17.83
N LEU A 235 -12.73 -15.83 19.13
CA LEU A 235 -11.92 -16.47 20.18
C LEU A 235 -11.48 -17.94 19.91
N LEU A 236 -12.12 -18.63 18.96
CA LEU A 236 -11.82 -20.03 18.58
C LEU A 236 -11.38 -20.18 17.11
N SER A 237 -11.05 -19.09 16.41
CA SER A 237 -10.62 -19.13 15.00
C SER A 237 -9.38 -20.00 14.78
N GLU A 238 -8.54 -20.16 15.80
CA GLU A 238 -7.25 -20.84 15.70
C GLU A 238 -7.25 -22.31 16.14
N VAL A 239 -8.39 -22.86 16.57
CA VAL A 239 -8.45 -24.20 17.18
C VAL A 239 -9.02 -25.23 16.19
N GLY A 240 -8.48 -26.46 16.22
CA GLY A 240 -9.00 -27.61 15.50
C GLY A 240 -9.02 -27.41 13.97
N ARG A 241 -10.18 -27.66 13.36
CA ARG A 241 -10.38 -27.52 11.90
C ARG A 241 -10.08 -26.10 11.42
N ASN A 242 -10.54 -25.08 12.12
CA ASN A 242 -10.37 -23.68 11.71
C ASN A 242 -8.89 -23.31 11.67
N GLY A 243 -8.15 -23.65 12.73
CA GLY A 243 -6.71 -23.41 12.78
C GLY A 243 -5.95 -24.10 11.65
N ARG A 244 -6.33 -25.33 11.27
CA ARG A 244 -5.75 -26.03 10.11
C ARG A 244 -6.01 -25.30 8.79
N LEU A 245 -7.25 -24.83 8.57
CA LEU A 245 -7.60 -24.10 7.34
C LEU A 245 -6.88 -22.76 7.26
N PHE A 246 -6.69 -22.05 8.38
CA PHE A 246 -5.86 -20.85 8.42
C PHE A 246 -4.41 -21.15 8.05
N ARG A 247 -3.75 -22.17 8.62
CA ARG A 247 -2.36 -22.46 8.22
C ARG A 247 -2.25 -22.79 6.73
N LEU A 248 -3.23 -23.53 6.20
CA LEU A 248 -3.28 -23.83 4.77
C LEU A 248 -3.32 -22.54 3.94
N THR A 249 -4.10 -21.52 4.34
CA THR A 249 -4.13 -20.25 3.62
C THR A 249 -2.81 -19.48 3.72
N GLU A 250 -2.11 -19.56 4.86
CA GLU A 250 -0.78 -18.96 5.03
C GLU A 250 0.28 -19.65 4.15
N ASP A 251 0.30 -20.99 4.16
CA ASP A 251 1.22 -21.78 3.32
C ASP A 251 0.98 -21.49 1.83
N GLN A 252 -0.29 -21.37 1.44
CA GLN A 252 -0.66 -21.00 0.06
C GLN A 252 -0.24 -19.57 -0.29
N ALA A 253 -0.40 -18.61 0.64
CA ALA A 253 -0.01 -17.22 0.43
C ALA A 253 1.50 -17.04 0.34
N ASP A 254 2.29 -17.74 1.17
CA ASP A 254 3.75 -17.78 1.07
C ASP A 254 4.22 -18.33 -0.26
N LEU A 255 3.68 -19.49 -0.63
CA LEU A 255 4.06 -20.14 -1.86
C LEU A 255 3.75 -19.25 -3.06
N LEU A 256 2.52 -18.74 -3.17
CA LEU A 256 2.13 -17.84 -4.27
C LEU A 256 2.97 -16.55 -4.24
N GLY A 257 3.21 -15.97 -3.07
CA GLY A 257 4.00 -14.74 -2.92
C GLY A 257 5.38 -14.84 -3.56
N ALA A 258 6.08 -15.96 -3.39
CA ALA A 258 7.37 -16.21 -4.05
C ALA A 258 7.26 -16.23 -5.58
N TYR A 259 6.18 -16.79 -6.13
CA TYR A 259 5.91 -16.75 -7.58
C TYR A 259 5.57 -15.34 -8.05
N LEU A 260 4.79 -14.57 -7.29
CA LEU A 260 4.45 -13.19 -7.62
C LEU A 260 5.71 -12.33 -7.72
N LEU A 261 6.61 -12.47 -6.74
CA LEU A 261 7.92 -11.80 -6.71
C LEU A 261 8.75 -12.15 -7.95
N ARG A 262 8.92 -13.44 -8.24
CA ARG A 262 9.67 -13.91 -9.41
C ARG A 262 9.12 -13.32 -10.71
N ASN A 263 7.81 -13.43 -10.92
CA ASN A 263 7.14 -12.93 -12.14
C ASN A 263 7.25 -11.40 -12.27
N ALA A 264 7.29 -10.67 -11.15
CA ALA A 264 7.49 -9.23 -11.11
C ALA A 264 8.98 -8.80 -11.21
N GLY A 265 9.89 -9.75 -11.45
CA GLY A 265 11.31 -9.50 -11.64
C GLY A 265 12.11 -9.26 -10.35
N TYR A 266 11.54 -9.58 -9.18
CA TYR A 266 12.31 -9.65 -7.94
C TYR A 266 13.07 -10.98 -7.86
N ASP A 267 14.16 -11.01 -7.09
CA ASP A 267 14.79 -12.27 -6.68
C ASP A 267 13.88 -12.96 -5.65
N PRO A 268 13.25 -14.11 -5.95
CA PRO A 268 12.35 -14.76 -4.99
C PRO A 268 13.07 -15.24 -3.73
N GLN A 269 14.41 -15.38 -3.74
CA GLN A 269 15.19 -15.68 -2.53
C GLN A 269 15.14 -14.55 -1.49
N ILE A 270 14.70 -13.34 -1.86
CA ILE A 270 14.46 -12.28 -0.87
C ILE A 270 13.42 -12.68 0.17
N ALA A 271 12.42 -13.50 -0.19
CA ALA A 271 11.45 -14.00 0.77
C ALA A 271 12.09 -14.96 1.80
N VAL A 272 13.02 -15.82 1.35
CA VAL A 272 13.76 -16.73 2.25
C VAL A 272 14.63 -15.95 3.22
N ARG A 273 15.36 -14.94 2.73
CA ARG A 273 16.20 -14.06 3.55
C ARG A 273 15.35 -13.27 4.54
N PHE A 274 14.26 -12.66 4.08
CA PHE A 274 13.34 -11.90 4.92
C PHE A 274 12.82 -12.72 6.11
N TRP A 275 12.34 -13.95 5.88
CA TRP A 275 11.86 -14.79 6.98
C TRP A 275 12.98 -15.27 7.92
N ARG A 276 14.21 -15.47 7.42
CA ARG A 276 15.36 -15.82 8.26
C ARG A 276 15.80 -14.65 9.14
N ASP A 277 15.87 -13.46 8.57
CA ASP A 277 16.52 -12.30 9.19
C ASP A 277 15.54 -11.46 10.01
N HIS A 278 14.31 -11.29 9.51
CA HIS A 278 13.31 -10.36 10.04
C HIS A 278 12.03 -11.03 10.53
N GLY A 279 11.91 -12.34 10.36
CA GLY A 279 10.71 -13.09 10.75
C GLY A 279 10.30 -12.87 12.20
N GLY A 280 11.27 -12.81 13.12
CA GLY A 280 11.02 -12.55 14.55
C GLY A 280 10.44 -11.16 14.86
N ASP A 281 10.71 -10.16 14.01
CA ASP A 281 10.23 -8.78 14.18
C ASP A 281 8.78 -8.62 13.69
N VAL A 282 8.40 -9.38 12.67
CA VAL A 282 7.06 -9.39 12.06
C VAL A 282 6.14 -10.36 12.82
N ASP A 283 6.69 -11.44 13.36
CA ASP A 283 6.03 -12.40 14.25
C ASP A 283 5.57 -11.77 15.59
N GLY A 284 5.77 -10.47 15.82
CA GLY A 284 5.27 -9.74 16.99
C GLY A 284 3.77 -9.36 16.95
N GLY A 285 3.13 -9.47 15.77
CA GLY A 285 1.72 -9.10 15.50
C GLY A 285 0.84 -10.27 15.07
N LEU A 286 -0.12 -10.06 14.16
CA LEU A 286 -1.10 -11.04 13.64
C LEU A 286 -0.50 -12.45 13.32
N PHE A 287 0.79 -12.51 13.00
CA PHE A 287 1.59 -13.70 12.68
C PHE A 287 2.05 -14.54 13.91
N ARG A 288 1.85 -14.05 15.15
CA ARG A 288 2.20 -14.77 16.39
C ARG A 288 1.16 -15.82 16.82
N SER A 289 0.11 -15.99 16.02
CA SER A 289 -0.89 -17.01 16.25
C SER A 289 -0.27 -18.42 16.22
N ARG A 290 -0.79 -19.35 17.02
CA ARG A 290 -0.37 -20.77 17.03
C ARG A 290 -0.70 -21.49 15.70
N THR A 291 -1.30 -20.78 14.75
CA THR A 291 -1.60 -21.26 13.40
C THR A 291 -0.57 -20.87 12.35
N HIS A 292 0.38 -19.97 12.62
CA HIS A 292 1.44 -19.69 11.63
C HIS A 292 2.63 -20.64 11.81
N PRO A 293 3.23 -21.16 10.73
CA PRO A 293 4.53 -21.83 10.81
C PRO A 293 5.58 -20.86 11.37
N SER A 294 6.59 -21.38 12.08
CA SER A 294 7.69 -20.53 12.51
C SER A 294 8.38 -19.90 11.30
N SER A 295 8.94 -18.72 11.46
CA SER A 295 9.72 -18.04 10.42
C SER A 295 10.79 -18.94 9.77
N SER A 296 11.45 -19.80 10.55
CA SER A 296 12.39 -20.81 10.02
C SER A 296 11.71 -21.88 9.16
N ALA A 297 10.53 -22.36 9.56
CA ALA A 297 9.75 -23.31 8.76
C ALA A 297 9.27 -22.69 7.44
N ARG A 298 8.80 -21.44 7.47
CA ARG A 298 8.42 -20.69 6.26
C ARG A 298 9.59 -20.56 5.31
N ALA A 299 10.75 -20.12 5.79
CA ALA A 299 11.96 -19.99 5.00
C ALA A 299 12.36 -21.32 4.32
N LYS A 300 12.29 -22.44 5.04
CA LYS A 300 12.60 -23.77 4.50
C LYS A 300 11.62 -24.20 3.40
N THR A 301 10.31 -23.98 3.61
CA THR A 301 9.28 -24.29 2.59
C THR A 301 9.48 -23.45 1.34
N LEU A 302 9.75 -22.15 1.50
CA LEU A 302 10.01 -21.23 0.39
C LEU A 302 11.28 -21.62 -0.37
N GLU A 303 12.36 -21.97 0.32
CA GLU A 303 13.61 -22.42 -0.30
C GLU A 303 13.38 -23.66 -1.18
N ALA A 304 12.63 -24.64 -0.68
CA ALA A 304 12.24 -25.82 -1.46
C ALA A 304 11.35 -25.48 -2.65
N ALA A 305 10.39 -24.57 -2.49
CA ALA A 305 9.51 -24.13 -3.57
C ALA A 305 10.30 -23.41 -4.68
N ILE A 306 11.14 -22.45 -4.31
CA ILE A 306 11.96 -21.66 -5.24
C ILE A 306 12.91 -22.55 -6.03
N ALA A 307 13.46 -23.61 -5.41
CA ALA A 307 14.31 -24.58 -6.09
C ALA A 307 13.61 -25.34 -7.24
N THR A 308 12.28 -25.37 -7.25
CA THR A 308 11.50 -26.00 -8.35
C THR A 308 11.11 -25.00 -9.46
N MET A 309 11.33 -23.70 -9.24
CA MET A 309 11.01 -22.67 -10.23
C MET A 309 12.01 -22.68 -11.39
N PRO A 310 11.57 -22.52 -12.64
CA PRO A 310 12.49 -22.40 -13.76
C PRO A 310 13.32 -21.11 -13.65
N ALA A 311 14.57 -21.19 -14.09
CA ALA A 311 15.45 -20.02 -14.17
C ALA A 311 14.88 -18.91 -15.09
N GLY A 312 15.23 -17.66 -14.82
CA GLY A 312 14.82 -16.48 -15.58
C GLY A 312 13.62 -15.72 -15.01
N HIS A 313 13.25 -14.63 -15.68
CA HIS A 313 12.29 -13.62 -15.21
C HIS A 313 10.97 -13.58 -16.00
N GLY A 314 10.73 -14.57 -16.86
CA GLY A 314 9.47 -14.69 -17.60
C GLY A 314 8.33 -15.21 -16.72
N PHE A 315 7.08 -14.91 -17.09
CA PHE A 315 5.90 -15.41 -16.39
C PHE A 315 5.94 -16.93 -16.18
N TYR A 316 5.64 -17.37 -14.96
CA TYR A 316 5.46 -18.77 -14.61
C TYR A 316 4.19 -18.94 -13.77
N ALA A 317 3.31 -19.84 -14.21
CA ALA A 317 2.11 -20.19 -13.48
C ALA A 317 2.42 -21.30 -12.46
N PRO A 318 2.21 -21.06 -11.15
CA PRO A 318 2.44 -22.10 -10.16
C PRO A 318 1.36 -23.18 -10.20
N PRO A 319 1.67 -24.43 -9.80
CA PRO A 319 0.67 -25.49 -9.66
C PRO A 319 -0.53 -25.06 -8.79
N LEU A 320 -0.28 -24.24 -7.76
CA LEU A 320 -1.30 -23.69 -6.86
C LEU A 320 -2.37 -22.86 -7.59
N ALA A 321 -2.08 -22.29 -8.76
CA ALA A 321 -3.08 -21.54 -9.54
C ALA A 321 -4.27 -22.42 -9.98
N ALA A 322 -4.09 -23.74 -10.07
CA ALA A 322 -5.16 -24.69 -10.36
C ALA A 322 -6.08 -24.96 -9.15
N GLU A 323 -5.70 -24.52 -7.95
CA GLU A 323 -6.42 -24.79 -6.69
C GLU A 323 -7.31 -23.63 -6.23
N VAL A 324 -7.22 -22.46 -6.89
CA VAL A 324 -7.91 -21.20 -6.49
C VAL A 324 -9.42 -21.40 -6.28
N ASP A 325 -10.05 -22.23 -7.10
CA ASP A 325 -11.51 -22.46 -7.06
C ASP A 325 -11.90 -23.72 -6.27
N ARG A 326 -10.93 -24.43 -5.68
CA ARG A 326 -11.21 -25.60 -4.84
C ARG A 326 -11.58 -25.16 -3.41
N PRO A 327 -12.62 -25.76 -2.81
CA PRO A 327 -12.92 -25.55 -1.39
C PRO A 327 -11.68 -25.85 -0.53
N LEU A 328 -11.50 -25.08 0.56
CA LEU A 328 -10.48 -25.41 1.56
C LEU A 328 -10.90 -26.70 2.26
N GLN A 329 -10.10 -27.76 2.10
CA GLN A 329 -10.34 -29.08 2.67
C GLN A 329 -9.48 -29.30 3.91
#